data_AF-A0A348XKX2-F1
#
_entry.id   AF-A0A348XKX2-F1
#
_cell.length_a   1.000
_cell.length_b   1.000
_cell.length_c   1.000
_cell.angle_alpha   90.00
_cell.angle_beta   90.00
_cell.angle_gamma   90.00
#
_symmetry.space_group_name_H-M   'P 1'
#
loop_
_entity.id
_entity.type
_entity.pdbx_description
1 polymer ?
#
loop_
_entity_poly.entity_id
_entity_poly.type
_entity_poly.pdbx_seq_one_letter_code
_entity_poly.pdbx_strand_id
1 'polypeptide(L)'
;MISRYLKWLQKDTPTGGVEPYPEANERYETSQAGVYIAGDLTGIPLLKLAAESGTRLVRQFVSDGAFAAGRDEAVLDVAIVGAGPAGVAAGLECQAQGLRYEILEASDKLFSTIANFPKGKPILAKPDEFQQESALLIRNGDKESLLTEMYGQVQDQHLAVSLGTMVKRISRKGQLLRIDCSNGERKARRVVLAIGKTGNARNLGIPGEDLPKVYNKLYD
;
A
#
# COMPACT_ATOMS: atom_id res chain seq x y z
N MET A 1 32.91 28.48 -6.01
CA MET A 1 32.19 28.26 -7.28
C MET A 1 31.02 27.28 -7.15
N ILE A 2 31.21 26.11 -6.51
CA ILE A 2 30.18 25.05 -6.37
C ILE A 2 28.94 25.50 -5.56
N SER A 3 29.10 26.24 -4.46
CA SER A 3 27.96 26.71 -3.64
C SER A 3 26.99 27.64 -4.39
N ARG A 4 27.49 28.51 -5.27
CA ARG A 4 26.66 29.40 -6.10
C ARG A 4 25.89 28.61 -7.17
N TYR A 5 26.52 27.57 -7.72
CA TYR A 5 25.88 26.64 -8.66
C TYR A 5 24.78 25.82 -7.98
N LEU A 6 25.01 25.28 -6.78
CA LEU A 6 24.00 24.53 -6.03
C LEU A 6 22.81 25.41 -5.60
N LYS A 7 23.06 26.64 -5.13
CA LYS A 7 21.98 27.61 -4.85
C LYS A 7 21.17 27.95 -6.10
N TRP A 8 21.84 28.17 -7.24
CA TRP A 8 21.17 28.39 -8.52
C TRP A 8 20.35 27.17 -8.96
N LEU A 9 20.89 25.95 -8.79
CA LEU A 9 20.21 24.69 -9.11
C LEU A 9 18.93 24.53 -8.29
N GLN A 10 18.95 24.93 -7.01
CA GLN A 10 17.80 24.87 -6.11
C GLN A 10 16.82 26.03 -6.27
N LYS A 11 17.16 27.13 -6.95
CA LYS A 11 16.28 28.32 -7.18
C LYS A 11 15.51 28.79 -5.93
N ASP A 12 16.17 28.83 -4.77
CA ASP A 12 15.52 29.19 -3.50
C ASP A 12 14.28 28.33 -3.14
N THR A 13 14.17 27.13 -3.71
CA THR A 13 13.11 26.18 -3.39
C THR A 13 13.23 25.81 -1.90
N PRO A 14 12.14 25.89 -1.11
CA PRO A 14 12.19 25.55 0.30
C PRO A 14 12.77 24.15 0.50
N THR A 15 13.90 24.06 1.19
CA THR A 15 14.45 22.78 1.64
C THR A 15 13.65 22.35 2.87
N GLY A 16 12.53 21.68 2.63
CA GLY A 16 11.77 21.03 3.70
C GLY A 16 12.56 19.89 4.34
N GLY A 17 12.10 19.43 5.50
CA GLY A 17 12.58 18.17 6.07
C GLY A 17 12.35 17.01 5.11
N VAL A 18 13.26 16.03 5.10
CA VAL A 18 13.07 14.79 4.35
C VAL A 18 11.80 14.11 4.89
N GLU A 19 10.91 13.67 4.00
CA GLU A 19 9.73 12.92 4.39
C GLU A 19 10.17 11.66 5.15
N PRO A 20 9.73 11.47 6.41
CA PRO A 20 10.09 10.28 7.17
C PRO A 20 9.39 9.05 6.59
N TYR A 21 10.16 8.02 6.28
CA TYR A 21 9.65 6.71 5.90
C TYR A 21 9.82 5.73 7.07
N PRO A 22 9.03 4.64 7.13
CA PRO A 22 9.29 3.57 8.07
C PRO A 22 10.73 3.05 7.90
N GLU A 23 11.41 2.81 9.02
CA GLU A 23 12.67 2.07 8.99
C GLU A 23 12.40 0.65 8.49
N ALA A 24 13.07 0.24 7.42
CA ALA A 24 12.97 -1.08 6.86
C ALA A 24 14.34 -1.60 6.39
N ASN A 25 14.54 -2.91 6.48
CA ASN A 25 15.74 -3.57 5.95
C ASN A 25 15.63 -3.83 4.43
N GLU A 26 16.65 -4.45 3.84
CA GLU A 26 16.69 -4.79 2.40
C GLU A 26 15.56 -5.72 1.94
N ARG A 27 14.93 -6.43 2.88
CA ARG A 27 13.77 -7.31 2.65
C ARG A 27 12.44 -6.58 2.87
N TYR A 28 12.47 -5.27 3.05
CA TYR A 28 11.35 -4.40 3.40
C TYR A 28 10.67 -4.75 4.74
N GLU A 29 11.35 -5.50 5.62
CA GLU A 29 10.85 -5.76 6.97
C GLU A 29 11.14 -4.56 7.85
N THR A 30 10.13 -4.12 8.61
CA THR A 30 10.23 -2.99 9.52
C THR A 30 11.01 -3.32 10.79
N SER A 31 11.23 -2.34 11.67
CA SER A 31 11.74 -2.57 13.03
C SER A 31 10.87 -3.52 13.87
N GLN A 32 9.62 -3.76 13.46
CA GLN A 32 8.77 -4.80 14.04
C GLN A 32 8.85 -6.09 13.22
N ALA A 33 9.53 -7.10 13.76
CA ALA A 33 9.71 -8.40 13.11
C ALA A 33 8.37 -9.02 12.67
N GLY A 34 8.31 -9.45 11.40
CA GLY A 34 7.14 -10.01 10.74
C GLY A 34 6.24 -8.98 10.03
N VAL A 35 6.52 -7.68 10.15
CA VAL A 35 5.77 -6.61 9.48
C VAL A 35 6.62 -6.04 8.34
N TYR A 36 6.08 -6.03 7.13
CA TYR A 36 6.76 -5.64 5.90
C TYR A 36 6.03 -4.48 5.23
N ILE A 37 6.75 -3.59 4.54
CA ILE A 37 6.16 -2.44 3.83
C ILE A 37 6.10 -2.70 2.33
N ALA A 38 5.03 -2.23 1.69
CA ALA A 38 4.84 -2.33 0.24
C ALA A 38 4.25 -1.04 -0.35
N GLY A 39 4.31 -0.92 -1.67
CA GLY A 39 3.78 0.23 -2.39
C GLY A 39 4.54 1.50 -2.08
N ASP A 40 3.82 2.62 -2.02
CA ASP A 40 4.40 3.95 -1.81
C ASP A 40 5.21 4.11 -0.51
N LEU A 41 5.02 3.22 0.48
CA LEU A 41 5.81 3.20 1.70
C LEU A 41 7.28 2.83 1.45
N THR A 42 7.59 2.20 0.31
CA THR A 42 8.96 1.92 -0.14
C THR A 42 9.68 3.16 -0.69
N GLY A 43 8.98 4.29 -0.81
CA GLY A 43 9.53 5.53 -1.36
C GLY A 43 9.38 5.70 -2.88
N ILE A 44 8.85 4.70 -3.59
CA ILE A 44 8.68 4.73 -5.04
C ILE A 44 7.19 4.78 -5.41
N PRO A 45 6.61 5.98 -5.69
CA PRO A 45 5.18 6.15 -5.93
C PRO A 45 4.80 5.86 -7.39
N LEU A 46 5.18 4.69 -7.90
CA LEU A 46 4.84 4.25 -9.26
C LEU A 46 3.91 3.04 -9.18
N LEU A 47 2.71 3.15 -9.76
CA LEU A 47 1.65 2.15 -9.62
C LEU A 47 2.08 0.72 -10.01
N LYS A 48 2.83 0.57 -11.11
CA LYS A 48 3.39 -0.72 -11.54
C LYS A 48 4.28 -1.33 -10.47
N LEU A 49 5.23 -0.55 -9.95
CA LEU A 49 6.18 -0.99 -8.94
C LEU A 49 5.49 -1.22 -7.58
N ALA A 50 4.43 -0.47 -7.29
CA ALA A 50 3.62 -0.69 -6.10
C ALA A 50 2.93 -2.05 -6.14
N ALA A 51 2.23 -2.38 -7.23
CA ALA A 51 1.63 -3.70 -7.41
C ALA A 51 2.70 -4.82 -7.33
N GLU A 52 3.80 -4.65 -8.06
CA GLU A 52 4.92 -5.60 -8.06
C GLU A 52 5.49 -5.85 -6.65
N SER A 53 5.66 -4.80 -5.85
CA SER A 53 6.22 -4.93 -4.49
C SER A 53 5.38 -5.84 -3.59
N GLY A 54 4.04 -5.77 -3.71
CA GLY A 54 3.14 -6.64 -2.97
C GLY A 54 3.29 -8.11 -3.38
N THR A 55 3.32 -8.38 -4.68
CA THR A 55 3.56 -9.72 -5.23
C THR A 55 4.92 -10.28 -4.78
N ARG A 56 5.99 -9.50 -4.88
CA ARG A 56 7.35 -9.95 -4.52
C ARG A 56 7.48 -10.31 -3.05
N LEU A 57 6.85 -9.55 -2.15
CA LEU A 57 6.86 -9.87 -0.71
C LEU A 57 6.24 -11.23 -0.43
N VAL A 58 5.10 -11.53 -1.05
CA VAL A 58 4.43 -12.82 -0.84
C VAL A 58 5.29 -13.97 -1.35
N ARG A 59 5.89 -13.83 -2.54
CA ARG A 59 6.83 -14.83 -3.07
C ARG A 59 8.05 -15.02 -2.17
N GLN A 60 8.56 -13.93 -1.59
CA GLN A 60 9.64 -13.97 -0.60
C GLN A 60 9.23 -14.74 0.67
N PHE A 61 7.99 -14.59 1.14
CA PHE A 61 7.51 -15.35 2.29
C PHE A 61 7.41 -16.85 1.98
N VAL A 62 6.94 -17.21 0.79
CA VAL A 62 6.83 -18.61 0.37
C VAL A 62 8.20 -19.27 0.21
N SER A 63 9.23 -18.52 -0.21
CA SER A 63 10.60 -19.03 -0.29
C SER A 63 11.31 -19.12 1.07
N ASP A 64 10.78 -18.48 2.11
CA ASP A 64 11.24 -18.65 3.50
C ASP A 64 10.67 -19.96 4.09
N GLY A 65 11.48 -21.02 4.12
CA GLY A 65 11.04 -22.34 4.60
C GLY A 65 10.47 -22.35 6.03
N ALA A 66 10.80 -21.37 6.87
CA ALA A 66 10.23 -21.23 8.21
C ALA A 66 8.76 -20.74 8.19
N PHE A 67 8.34 -20.07 7.12
CA PHE A 67 6.96 -19.58 6.94
C PHE A 67 5.97 -20.70 6.70
N ALA A 68 6.39 -21.79 6.04
CA ALA A 68 5.54 -22.93 5.70
C ALA A 68 5.19 -23.84 6.90
N ALA A 69 5.94 -23.75 8.01
CA ALA A 69 5.78 -24.66 9.15
C ALA A 69 4.65 -24.20 10.12
N GLY A 70 3.63 -25.05 10.29
CA GLY A 70 2.65 -24.95 11.38
C GLY A 70 1.36 -24.18 11.08
N ARG A 71 0.77 -24.33 9.89
CA ARG A 71 -0.52 -23.68 9.55
C ARG A 71 -1.60 -24.05 10.58
N ASP A 72 -2.21 -23.04 11.19
CA ASP A 72 -3.34 -23.13 12.11
C ASP A 72 -4.52 -22.42 11.43
N GLU A 73 -5.68 -23.08 11.35
CA GLU A 73 -6.87 -22.53 10.71
C GLU A 73 -7.37 -21.22 11.35
N ALA A 74 -7.04 -20.96 12.62
CA ALA A 74 -7.44 -19.72 13.30
C ALA A 74 -6.51 -18.53 13.01
N VAL A 75 -5.38 -18.74 12.32
CA VAL A 75 -4.33 -17.75 12.12
C VAL A 75 -4.15 -17.47 10.64
N LEU A 76 -4.02 -16.20 10.25
CA LEU A 76 -3.68 -15.83 8.88
C LEU A 76 -2.20 -16.13 8.61
N ASP A 77 -1.89 -16.66 7.43
CA ASP A 77 -0.50 -16.69 6.95
C ASP A 77 -0.04 -15.24 6.72
N VAL A 78 -0.88 -14.43 6.06
CA VAL A 78 -0.60 -13.03 5.76
C VAL A 78 -1.83 -12.15 6.05
N ALA A 79 -1.68 -11.14 6.90
CA ALA A 79 -2.62 -10.03 6.96
C ALA A 79 -2.12 -8.88 6.09
N ILE A 80 -2.96 -8.38 5.18
CA ILE A 80 -2.61 -7.30 4.26
C ILE A 80 -3.37 -6.05 4.69
N VAL A 81 -2.69 -4.95 4.95
CA VAL A 81 -3.30 -3.71 5.44
C VAL A 81 -3.29 -2.66 4.33
N GLY A 82 -4.47 -2.35 3.81
CA GLY A 82 -4.69 -1.47 2.66
C GLY A 82 -4.98 -2.24 1.37
N ALA A 83 -6.03 -1.85 0.66
CA ALA A 83 -6.48 -2.41 -0.62
C ALA A 83 -6.20 -1.48 -1.82
N GLY A 84 -5.04 -0.81 -1.79
CA GLY A 84 -4.45 -0.20 -2.98
C GLY A 84 -3.84 -1.24 -3.93
N PRO A 85 -3.19 -0.81 -5.02
CA PRO A 85 -2.54 -1.72 -5.98
C PRO A 85 -1.60 -2.74 -5.32
N ALA A 86 -0.75 -2.30 -4.38
CA ALA A 86 0.19 -3.16 -3.68
C ALA A 86 -0.51 -4.24 -2.84
N GLY A 87 -1.53 -3.86 -2.07
CA GLY A 87 -2.24 -4.80 -1.21
C GLY A 87 -3.10 -5.80 -1.99
N VAL A 88 -3.76 -5.35 -3.05
CA VAL A 88 -4.54 -6.22 -3.92
C VAL A 88 -3.64 -7.19 -4.68
N ALA A 89 -2.49 -6.73 -5.21
CA ALA A 89 -1.51 -7.60 -5.84
C ALA A 89 -0.93 -8.65 -4.87
N ALA A 90 -0.67 -8.25 -3.61
CA ALA A 90 -0.29 -9.20 -2.56
C ALA A 90 -1.40 -10.22 -2.27
N GLY A 91 -2.67 -9.81 -2.25
CA GLY A 91 -3.79 -10.73 -2.03
C GLY A 91 -3.95 -11.75 -3.17
N LEU A 92 -3.85 -11.29 -4.43
CA LEU A 92 -3.85 -12.15 -5.60
C LEU A 92 -2.71 -13.18 -5.55
N GLU A 93 -1.50 -12.76 -5.17
CA GLU A 93 -0.37 -13.67 -5.03
C GLU A 93 -0.57 -14.62 -3.84
N CYS A 94 -1.11 -14.17 -2.71
CA CYS A 94 -1.43 -15.05 -1.57
C CYS A 94 -2.42 -16.15 -1.99
N GLN A 95 -3.44 -15.79 -2.76
CA GLN A 95 -4.40 -16.72 -3.31
C GLN A 95 -3.76 -17.73 -4.25
N ALA A 96 -2.91 -17.26 -5.18
CA ALA A 96 -2.19 -18.13 -6.11
C ALA A 96 -1.27 -19.13 -5.40
N GLN A 97 -0.70 -18.74 -4.26
CA GLN A 97 0.17 -19.58 -3.43
C GLN A 97 -0.59 -20.45 -2.40
N GLY A 98 -1.93 -20.40 -2.39
CA GLY A 98 -2.76 -21.16 -1.45
C GLY A 98 -2.51 -20.77 0.02
N LEU A 99 -2.22 -19.50 0.28
CA LEU A 99 -2.05 -18.94 1.61
C LEU A 99 -3.39 -18.48 2.18
N ARG A 100 -3.58 -18.63 3.49
CA ARG A 100 -4.70 -18.04 4.20
C ARG A 100 -4.42 -16.56 4.45
N TYR A 101 -5.16 -15.67 3.81
CA TYR A 101 -4.93 -14.22 3.92
C TYR A 101 -6.24 -13.45 4.10
N GLU A 102 -6.11 -12.19 4.52
CA GLU A 102 -7.20 -11.22 4.54
C GLU A 102 -6.64 -9.82 4.24
N ILE A 103 -7.29 -9.09 3.33
CA ILE A 103 -7.02 -7.68 3.06
C ILE A 103 -7.94 -6.83 3.95
N LEU A 104 -7.35 -5.98 4.77
CA LEU A 104 -8.03 -5.09 5.71
C LEU A 104 -7.97 -3.67 5.15
N GLU A 105 -9.10 -3.15 4.67
CA GLU A 105 -9.19 -1.82 4.05
C GLU A 105 -10.06 -0.89 4.88
N ALA A 106 -9.54 0.30 5.19
CA ALA A 106 -10.25 1.29 5.99
C ALA A 106 -11.43 1.92 5.24
N SER A 107 -11.34 2.07 3.92
CA SER A 107 -12.41 2.56 3.05
C SER A 107 -13.49 1.50 2.81
N ASP A 108 -14.62 1.95 2.29
CA ASP A 108 -15.72 1.16 1.77
C ASP A 108 -15.48 0.54 0.38
N LYS A 109 -14.30 0.73 -0.23
CA LYS A 109 -13.99 0.27 -1.59
C LYS A 109 -12.50 0.02 -1.81
N LEU A 110 -12.18 -0.82 -2.79
CA LEU A 110 -10.81 -1.03 -3.26
C LEU A 110 -10.28 0.22 -3.98
N PHE A 111 -8.96 0.37 -4.03
CA PHE A 111 -8.29 1.42 -4.80
C PHE A 111 -8.75 2.85 -4.43
N SER A 112 -9.14 3.07 -3.17
CA SER A 112 -9.74 4.31 -2.68
C SER A 112 -8.92 5.56 -3.03
N THR A 113 -7.59 5.50 -2.95
CA THR A 113 -6.69 6.59 -3.37
C THR A 113 -6.87 6.96 -4.84
N ILE A 114 -6.93 5.97 -5.74
CA ILE A 114 -7.08 6.19 -7.18
C ILE A 114 -8.49 6.68 -7.48
N ALA A 115 -9.50 6.12 -6.82
CA ALA A 115 -10.90 6.56 -6.93
C ALA A 115 -11.09 8.04 -6.56
N ASN A 116 -10.26 8.56 -5.64
CA ASN A 116 -10.29 9.94 -5.19
C ASN A 116 -9.43 10.90 -6.03
N PHE A 117 -8.83 10.44 -7.13
CA PHE A 117 -8.18 11.36 -8.06
C PHE A 117 -9.20 12.26 -8.78
N PRO A 118 -8.79 13.45 -9.25
CA PRO A 118 -9.60 14.27 -10.15
C PRO A 118 -10.11 13.49 -11.36
N LYS A 119 -11.32 13.84 -11.82
CA LYS A 119 -11.93 13.32 -13.04
C LYS A 119 -11.01 13.52 -14.24
N GLY A 120 -10.82 12.46 -15.04
CA GLY A 120 -9.96 12.50 -16.22
C GLY A 120 -8.47 12.71 -15.94
N LYS A 121 -8.01 12.53 -14.69
CA LYS A 121 -6.58 12.61 -14.35
C LYS A 121 -5.80 11.60 -15.20
N PRO A 122 -4.82 12.03 -16.01
CA PRO A 122 -3.98 11.11 -16.75
C PRO A 122 -3.16 10.23 -15.82
N ILE A 123 -3.13 8.93 -16.11
CA ILE A 123 -2.34 7.93 -15.39
C ILE A 123 -1.22 7.43 -16.29
N LEU A 124 0.01 7.66 -15.84
CA LEU A 124 1.22 7.20 -16.49
C LEU A 124 1.74 5.96 -15.75
N ALA A 125 1.57 4.80 -16.35
CA ALA A 125 2.05 3.52 -15.84
C ALA A 125 3.55 3.35 -16.17
N LYS A 126 4.39 4.19 -15.54
CA LYS A 126 5.85 4.11 -15.65
C LYS A 126 6.46 3.08 -14.69
N PRO A 127 7.65 2.55 -14.99
CA PRO A 127 8.39 2.68 -16.27
C PRO A 127 7.72 1.93 -17.43
N ASP A 128 7.95 2.34 -18.67
CA ASP A 128 7.30 1.71 -19.85
C ASP A 128 7.81 0.28 -20.08
N GLU A 129 9.14 0.11 -20.06
CA GLU A 129 9.86 -1.16 -20.29
C GLU A 129 9.79 -2.12 -19.10
N PHE A 130 9.13 -1.74 -18.01
CA PHE A 130 8.99 -2.59 -16.85
C PHE A 130 8.05 -3.76 -17.14
N GLN A 131 8.61 -4.98 -17.17
CA GLN A 131 7.84 -6.21 -17.25
C GLN A 131 7.18 -6.48 -15.89
N GLN A 132 5.85 -6.49 -15.87
CA GLN A 132 5.05 -6.75 -14.67
C GLN A 132 4.94 -8.26 -14.46
N GLU A 133 5.26 -8.72 -13.25
CA GLU A 133 5.02 -10.11 -12.82
C GLU A 133 3.82 -10.21 -11.86
N SER A 134 3.40 -9.07 -11.30
CA SER A 134 2.13 -8.93 -10.57
C SER A 134 0.95 -9.35 -11.45
N ALA A 135 0.04 -10.14 -10.87
CA ALA A 135 -1.23 -10.51 -11.49
C ALA A 135 -2.16 -9.30 -11.70
N LEU A 136 -2.03 -8.26 -10.86
CA LEU A 136 -2.70 -6.98 -11.06
C LEU A 136 -1.85 -6.13 -12.01
N LEU A 137 -2.29 -6.03 -13.26
CA LEU A 137 -1.64 -5.26 -14.31
C LEU A 137 -2.09 -3.80 -14.27
N ILE A 138 -1.12 -2.90 -14.35
CA ILE A 138 -1.34 -1.46 -14.47
C ILE A 138 -0.99 -1.00 -15.89
N ARG A 139 -1.92 -0.28 -16.52
CA ARG A 139 -1.79 0.28 -17.87
C ARG A 139 -1.93 1.81 -17.85
N ASN A 140 -1.47 2.44 -18.94
CA ASN A 140 -1.68 3.87 -19.16
C ASN A 140 -3.17 4.13 -19.43
N GLY A 141 -3.65 5.32 -19.07
CA GLY A 141 -5.03 5.71 -19.29
C GLY A 141 -5.37 6.96 -18.52
N ASP A 142 -6.63 7.09 -18.12
CA ASP A 142 -7.08 8.05 -17.13
C ASP A 142 -7.54 7.33 -15.85
N LYS A 143 -8.00 8.10 -14.86
CA LYS A 143 -8.51 7.55 -13.60
C LYS A 143 -9.60 6.50 -13.85
N GLU A 144 -10.58 6.84 -14.68
CA GLU A 144 -11.77 6.04 -14.94
C GLU A 144 -11.45 4.75 -15.68
N SER A 145 -10.63 4.83 -16.74
CA SER A 145 -10.21 3.66 -17.52
C SER A 145 -9.37 2.72 -16.66
N LEU A 146 -8.42 3.25 -15.89
CA LEU A 146 -7.58 2.43 -15.00
C LEU A 146 -8.43 1.72 -13.93
N LEU A 147 -9.35 2.43 -13.27
CA LEU A 147 -10.21 1.82 -12.26
C LEU A 147 -11.07 0.71 -12.87
N THR A 148 -11.66 0.95 -14.05
CA THR A 148 -12.45 -0.05 -14.76
C THR A 148 -11.64 -1.31 -15.02
N GLU A 149 -10.42 -1.17 -15.54
CA GLU A 149 -9.52 -2.30 -15.78
C GLU A 149 -9.12 -3.02 -14.49
N MET A 150 -8.78 -2.28 -13.43
CA MET A 150 -8.35 -2.87 -12.15
C MET A 150 -9.49 -3.62 -11.45
N TYR A 151 -10.71 -3.07 -11.44
CA TYR A 151 -11.88 -3.77 -10.91
C TYR A 151 -12.22 -5.01 -11.76
N GLY A 152 -12.16 -4.90 -13.09
CA GLY A 152 -12.39 -6.03 -13.99
C GLY A 152 -11.41 -7.19 -13.78
N GLN A 153 -10.16 -6.91 -13.38
CA GLN A 153 -9.16 -7.94 -13.08
C GLN A 153 -9.44 -8.72 -11.78
N VAL A 154 -10.18 -8.13 -10.82
CA VAL A 154 -10.35 -8.71 -9.48
C VAL A 154 -11.77 -9.14 -9.14
N GLN A 155 -12.77 -8.71 -9.91
CA GLN A 155 -14.18 -9.00 -9.65
C GLN A 155 -14.48 -10.50 -9.53
N ASP A 156 -13.82 -11.34 -10.33
CA ASP A 156 -14.05 -12.79 -10.37
C ASP A 156 -13.08 -13.58 -9.47
N GLN A 157 -12.11 -12.90 -8.85
CA GLN A 157 -11.05 -13.54 -8.06
C GLN A 157 -11.49 -13.91 -6.64
N HIS A 158 -12.67 -13.47 -6.18
CA HIS A 158 -13.20 -13.77 -4.84
C HIS A 158 -12.18 -13.50 -3.71
N LEU A 159 -11.48 -12.36 -3.79
CA LEU A 159 -10.45 -11.98 -2.81
C LEU A 159 -11.04 -11.90 -1.39
N ALA A 160 -10.28 -12.37 -0.39
CA ALA A 160 -10.63 -12.24 1.01
C ALA A 160 -10.40 -10.79 1.48
N VAL A 161 -11.42 -9.93 1.39
CA VAL A 161 -11.34 -8.51 1.75
C VAL A 161 -12.37 -8.13 2.80
N SER A 162 -11.92 -7.44 3.84
CA SER A 162 -12.75 -6.78 4.83
C SER A 162 -12.67 -5.26 4.64
N LEU A 163 -13.68 -4.72 3.96
CA LEU A 163 -13.87 -3.28 3.76
C LEU A 163 -14.36 -2.61 5.06
N GLY A 164 -14.18 -1.29 5.19
CA GLY A 164 -14.54 -0.54 6.40
C GLY A 164 -13.78 -0.95 7.66
N THR A 165 -12.67 -1.66 7.49
CA THR A 165 -11.86 -2.28 8.55
C THR A 165 -10.56 -1.52 8.73
N MET A 166 -10.58 -0.53 9.62
CA MET A 166 -9.38 0.26 9.96
C MET A 166 -8.49 -0.50 10.93
N VAL A 167 -7.26 -0.79 10.52
CA VAL A 167 -6.21 -1.28 11.42
C VAL A 167 -5.68 -0.13 12.27
N LYS A 168 -5.77 -0.28 13.59
CA LYS A 168 -5.37 0.72 14.58
C LYS A 168 -3.99 0.46 15.17
N ARG A 169 -3.63 -0.82 15.33
CA ARG A 169 -2.36 -1.23 15.95
C ARG A 169 -1.94 -2.61 15.48
N ILE A 170 -0.64 -2.78 15.35
CA ILE A 170 0.00 -4.08 15.12
C ILE A 170 0.99 -4.31 16.26
N SER A 171 0.87 -5.44 16.95
CA SER A 171 1.73 -5.80 18.07
C SER A 171 2.21 -7.24 17.95
N ARG A 172 3.42 -7.53 18.43
CA ARG A 172 3.94 -8.90 18.43
C ARG A 172 3.56 -9.60 19.73
N LYS A 173 3.06 -10.83 19.64
CA LYS A 173 2.68 -11.69 20.77
C LYS A 173 3.27 -13.09 20.54
N GLY A 174 4.43 -13.34 21.13
CA GLY A 174 5.18 -14.58 20.88
C GLY A 174 5.65 -14.65 19.43
N GLN A 175 5.28 -15.72 18.73
CA GLN A 175 5.62 -15.91 17.31
C GLN A 175 4.62 -15.27 16.34
N LEU A 176 3.47 -14.80 16.82
CA LEU A 176 2.40 -14.24 15.99
C LEU A 176 2.31 -12.72 16.12
N LEU A 177 1.73 -12.10 15.10
CA LEU A 177 1.32 -10.71 15.09
C LEU A 177 -0.16 -10.63 15.44
N ARG A 178 -0.49 -9.63 16.25
CA ARG A 178 -1.85 -9.25 16.62
C ARG A 178 -2.19 -7.93 15.95
N ILE A 179 -3.27 -7.92 15.17
CA ILE A 179 -3.73 -6.79 14.39
C ILE A 179 -5.07 -6.33 14.99
N ASP A 180 -5.03 -5.20 15.69
CA ASP A 180 -6.21 -4.59 16.30
C ASP A 180 -6.94 -3.75 15.26
N CYS A 181 -8.15 -4.16 14.87
CA CYS A 181 -8.97 -3.50 13.85
C CYS A 181 -10.21 -2.82 14.45
N SER A 182 -10.90 -2.00 13.67
CA SER A 182 -12.18 -1.38 14.06
C SER A 182 -13.28 -2.40 14.37
N ASN A 183 -13.26 -3.56 13.73
CA ASN A 183 -14.27 -4.62 13.84
C ASN A 183 -13.77 -5.89 14.55
N GLY A 184 -12.67 -5.81 15.28
CA GLY A 184 -12.14 -6.94 16.06
C GLY A 184 -10.65 -7.19 15.85
N GLU A 185 -10.16 -8.27 16.43
CA GLU A 185 -8.75 -8.68 16.35
C GLU A 185 -8.54 -9.66 15.19
N ARG A 186 -7.37 -9.59 14.55
CA ARG A 186 -6.83 -10.65 13.68
C ARG A 186 -5.47 -11.10 14.19
N LYS A 187 -5.12 -12.36 13.90
CA LYS A 187 -3.80 -12.93 14.17
C LYS A 187 -3.17 -13.33 12.85
N ALA A 188 -1.90 -12.99 12.65
CA ALA A 188 -1.18 -13.35 11.44
C ALA A 188 0.28 -13.72 11.73
N ARG A 189 0.88 -14.51 10.85
CA ARG A 189 2.32 -14.82 10.88
C ARG A 189 3.16 -13.70 10.28
N ARG A 190 2.63 -13.06 9.24
CA ARG A 190 3.23 -11.93 8.53
C ARG A 190 2.19 -10.86 8.30
N VAL A 191 2.63 -9.61 8.26
CA VAL A 191 1.81 -8.47 7.85
C VAL A 191 2.47 -7.79 6.66
N VAL A 192 1.68 -7.50 5.62
CA VAL A 192 2.05 -6.57 4.55
C VAL A 192 1.34 -5.24 4.80
N LEU A 193 2.09 -4.19 5.09
CA LEU A 193 1.62 -2.83 5.26
C LEU A 193 1.65 -2.12 3.90
N ALA A 194 0.48 -2.03 3.26
CA ALA A 194 0.25 -1.48 1.92
C ALA A 194 -0.68 -0.25 1.95
N ILE A 195 -0.56 0.57 3.00
CA ILE A 195 -1.46 1.70 3.30
C ILE A 195 -1.23 2.95 2.42
N GLY A 196 -0.16 2.95 1.61
CA GLY A 196 0.25 4.12 0.83
C GLY A 196 0.55 5.34 1.71
N LYS A 197 0.40 6.54 1.14
CA LYS A 197 0.68 7.82 1.83
C LYS A 197 -0.48 8.82 1.85
N THR A 198 -1.53 8.58 1.06
CA THR A 198 -2.60 9.57 0.81
C THR A 198 -3.66 9.64 1.90
N GLY A 199 -3.69 8.68 2.83
CA GLY A 199 -4.72 8.59 3.87
C GLY A 199 -4.74 9.78 4.85
N ASN A 200 -3.59 10.42 5.10
CA ASN A 200 -3.47 11.56 6.00
C ASN A 200 -2.83 12.76 5.27
N ALA A 201 -3.63 13.79 4.99
CA ALA A 201 -3.12 15.00 4.36
C ALA A 201 -2.22 15.78 5.32
N ARG A 202 -1.18 16.43 4.80
CA ARG A 202 -0.39 17.38 5.58
C ARG A 202 -1.21 18.66 5.74
N ASN A 203 -1.72 18.89 6.94
CA ASN A 203 -2.45 20.11 7.28
C ASN A 203 -1.53 21.33 7.24
N LEU A 204 -2.11 22.51 7.04
CA LEU A 204 -1.38 23.77 6.90
C LEU A 204 -0.89 24.30 8.26
N GLY A 205 -1.54 23.91 9.36
CA GLY A 205 -1.24 24.36 10.71
C GLY A 205 -1.55 25.83 10.94
N ILE A 206 -2.52 26.40 10.22
CA ILE A 206 -2.85 27.84 10.25
C ILE A 206 -4.29 28.09 10.70
N PRO A 207 -4.58 29.26 11.32
CA PRO A 207 -5.95 29.65 11.64
C PRO A 207 -6.85 29.65 10.40
N GLY A 208 -7.98 28.96 10.50
CA GLY A 208 -8.97 28.85 9.42
C GLY A 208 -8.76 27.68 8.46
N GLU A 209 -7.80 26.78 8.71
CA GLU A 209 -7.62 25.58 7.89
C GLU A 209 -8.79 24.59 7.98
N ASP A 210 -9.57 24.61 9.06
CA ASP A 210 -10.76 23.77 9.26
C ASP A 210 -12.06 24.40 8.71
N LEU A 211 -11.98 25.55 8.02
CA LEU A 211 -13.18 26.20 7.48
C LEU A 211 -13.84 25.34 6.40
N PRO A 212 -15.19 25.34 6.27
CA PRO A 212 -15.91 24.53 5.27
C PRO A 212 -15.58 24.78 3.80
N LYS A 213 -14.78 25.82 3.50
CA LYS A 213 -14.31 26.15 2.14
C LYS A 213 -12.90 25.62 1.85
N VAL A 214 -12.23 25.03 2.85
CA VAL A 214 -10.88 24.50 2.75
C VAL A 214 -10.97 22.99 2.57
N TYR A 215 -10.37 22.50 1.49
CA TYR A 215 -10.42 21.09 1.14
C TYR A 215 -9.03 20.61 0.70
N ASN A 216 -8.67 19.41 1.14
CA ASN A 216 -7.43 18.74 0.74
C ASN A 216 -7.61 17.82 -0.48
N LYS A 217 -8.81 17.85 -1.10
CA LYS A 217 -9.20 17.05 -2.26
C LYS A 217 -10.12 17.88 -3.15
N LEU A 218 -10.08 17.62 -4.45
CA LEU A 218 -11.03 18.20 -5.40
C LEU A 218 -12.34 17.38 -5.36
N TYR A 219 -13.48 18.07 -5.30
CA TYR A 219 -14.80 17.48 -5.48
C TYR A 219 -15.26 17.83 -6.89
N ASP A 220 -15.30 16.84 -7.79
CA ASP A 220 -15.65 16.97 -9.20
C ASP A 220 -16.62 15.88 -9.70
#